data_AF-A0A3D5KS78-F1
#
_entry.id   AF-A0A3D5KS78-F1
#
_cell.length_a   1.000
_cell.length_b   1.000
_cell.length_c   1.000
_cell.angle_alpha   90.00
_cell.angle_beta   90.00
_cell.angle_gamma   90.00
#
_symmetry.space_group_name_H-M   'P 1'
#
loop_
_entity.id
_entity.type
_entity.pdbx_description
1 polymer ?
#
loop_
_entity_poly.entity_id
_entity_poly.type
_entity_poly.pdbx_seq_one_letter_code
_entity_poly.pdbx_strand_id
1 'polypeptide(L)'
;MTLVKSKVGLGGIKNFSSLTKLADLKYLEIWQVRGLTDIEFLSQLETLQFLFLQSLPQITKFPDLKNCKNLRRIVMENMKVLKDFTGIKCAPNLKEFCIAQANKQEVDDLLPVLEVVGLEKAGAYFGNDQKSN
;
A
#
# COMPACT_ATOMS: atom_id res chain seq x y z
N MET A 1 13.31 -19.96 -10.70
CA MET A 1 12.58 -19.50 -9.50
C MET A 1 11.36 -18.72 -9.97
N THR A 2 10.19 -19.36 -10.00
CA THR A 2 8.96 -18.79 -10.57
C THR A 2 8.47 -17.64 -9.67
N LEU A 3 8.35 -16.44 -10.22
CA LEU A 3 7.78 -15.29 -9.52
C LEU A 3 6.25 -15.47 -9.45
N VAL A 4 5.70 -15.75 -8.26
CA VAL A 4 4.25 -15.73 -8.07
C VAL A 4 3.81 -14.27 -7.97
N LYS A 5 3.10 -13.81 -9.01
CA LYS A 5 2.48 -12.49 -9.07
C LYS A 5 0.98 -12.66 -8.99
N SER A 6 0.32 -11.90 -8.12
CA SER A 6 -1.14 -11.83 -8.08
C SER A 6 -1.61 -10.40 -8.34
N LYS A 7 -2.48 -10.26 -9.34
CA LYS A 7 -3.15 -9.01 -9.67
C LYS A 7 -4.64 -9.22 -9.51
N VAL A 8 -5.27 -8.39 -8.69
CA VAL A 8 -6.71 -8.50 -8.42
C VAL A 8 -7.35 -7.14 -8.61
N GLY A 9 -8.21 -7.01 -9.63
CA GLY A 9 -9.06 -5.82 -9.81
C GLY A 9 -10.35 -6.16 -10.54
N LEU A 10 -11.31 -5.23 -10.41
CA LEU A 10 -12.68 -5.31 -10.92
C LEU A 10 -13.43 -6.60 -10.51
N GLY A 11 -14.19 -6.49 -9.41
CA GLY A 11 -15.11 -7.52 -8.93
C GLY A 11 -15.64 -7.19 -7.53
N GLY A 12 -16.75 -7.81 -7.14
CA GLY A 12 -17.35 -7.70 -5.79
C GLY A 12 -16.55 -8.38 -4.68
N ILE A 13 -15.26 -8.65 -4.89
CA ILE A 13 -14.36 -9.28 -3.93
C ILE A 13 -14.14 -8.30 -2.78
N LYS A 14 -14.58 -8.70 -1.59
CA LYS A 14 -14.43 -7.91 -0.35
C LYS A 14 -13.38 -8.49 0.58
N ASN A 15 -12.98 -9.74 0.37
CA ASN A 15 -12.10 -10.47 1.29
C ASN A 15 -10.88 -11.03 0.55
N PHE A 16 -9.70 -10.71 1.07
CA PHE A 16 -8.40 -11.11 0.55
C PHE A 16 -7.62 -12.01 1.51
N SER A 17 -8.23 -12.47 2.61
CA SER A 17 -7.56 -13.29 3.62
C SER A 17 -7.00 -14.60 3.05
N SER A 18 -7.60 -15.16 1.99
CA SER A 18 -7.05 -16.34 1.32
C SER A 18 -5.64 -16.13 0.74
N LEU A 19 -5.23 -14.88 0.47
CA LEU A 19 -3.88 -14.56 0.00
C LEU A 19 -2.81 -14.88 1.06
N THR A 20 -3.16 -14.89 2.35
CA THR A 20 -2.21 -15.14 3.44
C THR A 20 -1.75 -16.59 3.49
N LYS A 21 -2.43 -17.49 2.75
CA LYS A 21 -2.04 -18.89 2.56
C LYS A 21 -1.02 -19.09 1.44
N LEU A 22 -0.73 -18.06 0.65
CA LEU A 22 0.19 -18.14 -0.47
C LEU A 22 1.63 -17.95 0.03
N ALA A 23 2.31 -19.06 0.32
CA ALA A 23 3.67 -19.05 0.88
C ALA A 23 4.68 -18.25 0.04
N ASP A 24 4.51 -18.16 -1.29
CA ASP A 24 5.45 -17.51 -2.20
C ASP A 24 4.96 -16.20 -2.82
N LEU A 25 3.92 -15.56 -2.26
CA LEU A 25 3.39 -14.31 -2.80
C LEU A 25 4.39 -13.15 -2.64
N LYS A 26 5.08 -12.79 -3.72
CA LYS A 26 6.10 -11.73 -3.71
C LYS A 26 5.58 -10.39 -4.24
N TYR A 27 4.53 -10.41 -5.06
CA TYR A 27 3.98 -9.22 -5.71
C TYR A 27 2.47 -9.22 -5.60
N LEU A 28 1.93 -8.13 -5.06
CA LEU A 28 0.49 -7.92 -4.92
C LEU A 28 0.10 -6.56 -5.50
N GLU A 29 -0.79 -6.59 -6.48
CA GLU A 29 -1.45 -5.40 -7.01
C GLU A 29 -2.96 -5.46 -6.70
N ILE A 30 -3.48 -4.42 -6.05
CA ILE A 30 -4.92 -4.26 -5.78
C ILE A 30 -5.36 -2.92 -6.35
N TRP A 31 -6.34 -2.95 -7.24
CA TRP A 31 -6.78 -1.79 -8.01
C TRP A 31 -8.30 -1.78 -8.17
N GLN A 32 -8.91 -0.61 -7.91
CA GLN A 32 -10.34 -0.33 -8.12
C GLN A 32 -11.32 -1.26 -7.37
N VAL A 33 -10.95 -1.73 -6.17
CA VAL A 33 -11.82 -2.59 -5.36
C VAL A 33 -12.69 -1.73 -4.43
N ARG A 34 -13.90 -1.39 -4.89
CA ARG A 34 -14.80 -0.46 -4.18
C ARG A 34 -15.30 -0.98 -2.83
N GLY A 35 -15.43 -2.30 -2.69
CA GLY A 35 -15.99 -2.94 -1.50
C GLY A 35 -14.95 -3.36 -0.46
N LEU A 36 -13.67 -3.04 -0.66
CA LEU A 36 -12.60 -3.36 0.29
C LEU A 36 -12.49 -2.25 1.33
N THR A 37 -12.89 -2.57 2.56
CA THR A 37 -12.98 -1.63 3.70
C THR A 37 -11.71 -1.55 4.54
N ASP A 38 -10.86 -2.58 4.47
CA ASP A 38 -9.60 -2.66 5.19
C ASP A 38 -8.56 -3.48 4.41
N ILE A 39 -7.31 -3.40 4.86
CA ILE A 39 -6.18 -4.11 4.29
C ILE A 39 -5.38 -4.85 5.38
N GLU A 40 -6.04 -5.24 6.48
CA GLU A 40 -5.37 -5.85 7.65
C GLU A 40 -4.65 -7.16 7.30
N PHE A 41 -5.13 -7.90 6.30
CA PHE A 41 -4.49 -9.12 5.79
C PHE A 41 -3.05 -8.89 5.27
N LEU A 42 -2.67 -7.66 4.90
CA LEU A 42 -1.30 -7.35 4.47
C LEU A 42 -0.28 -7.64 5.57
N SER A 43 -0.64 -7.48 6.85
CA SER A 43 0.22 -7.76 8.00
C SER A 43 0.68 -9.22 8.09
N GLN A 44 0.01 -10.13 7.38
CA GLN A 44 0.29 -11.57 7.35
C GLN A 44 1.07 -12.00 6.11
N LEU A 45 1.35 -11.10 5.16
CA LEU A 45 2.05 -11.42 3.92
C LEU A 45 3.57 -11.32 4.10
N GLU A 46 4.15 -12.23 4.88
CA GLU A 46 5.57 -12.18 5.26
C GLU A 46 6.56 -12.29 4.09
N THR A 47 6.14 -12.91 2.98
CA THR A 47 6.97 -13.10 1.78
C THR A 47 6.78 -12.01 0.72
N LEU A 48 5.84 -11.08 0.93
CA LEU A 48 5.57 -9.98 0.01
C LEU A 48 6.78 -9.07 -0.11
N GLN A 49 7.14 -8.72 -1.34
CA GLN A 49 8.28 -7.84 -1.67
C GLN A 49 7.83 -6.52 -2.27
N PHE A 50 6.75 -6.53 -3.04
CA PHE A 50 6.20 -5.37 -3.73
C PHE A 50 4.69 -5.29 -3.54
N LEU A 51 4.23 -4.12 -3.09
CA LEU A 51 2.83 -3.79 -2.93
C LEU A 51 2.47 -2.61 -3.83
N PHE A 52 1.43 -2.79 -4.64
CA PHE A 52 0.79 -1.71 -5.38
C PHE A 52 -0.69 -1.60 -5.01
N LEU A 53 -1.11 -0.42 -4.55
CA LEU A 53 -2.51 -0.12 -4.24
C LEU A 53 -3.01 1.07 -5.08
N GLN A 54 -4.14 0.92 -5.75
CA GLN A 54 -4.69 1.99 -6.57
C GLN A 54 -6.20 2.12 -6.41
N SER A 55 -6.66 3.36 -6.21
CA SER A 55 -8.09 3.70 -6.24
C SER A 55 -8.93 2.81 -5.31
N LEU A 56 -8.52 2.70 -4.04
CA LEU A 56 -9.25 1.99 -2.99
C LEU A 56 -10.00 3.01 -2.10
N PRO A 57 -11.28 3.31 -2.38
CA PRO A 57 -11.94 4.51 -1.87
C PRO A 57 -12.38 4.42 -0.41
N GLN A 58 -12.24 3.27 0.24
CA GLN A 58 -12.68 3.05 1.63
C GLN A 58 -11.52 2.77 2.60
N ILE A 59 -10.28 2.67 2.10
CA ILE A 59 -9.11 2.38 2.94
C ILE A 59 -8.63 3.65 3.61
N THR A 60 -8.72 3.70 4.94
CA THR A 60 -8.38 4.89 5.75
C THR A 60 -7.02 4.80 6.41
N LYS A 61 -6.48 3.59 6.60
CA LYS A 61 -5.24 3.33 7.34
C LYS A 61 -4.45 2.12 6.83
N PHE A 62 -3.15 2.13 7.08
CA PHE A 62 -2.29 0.95 6.97
C PHE A 62 -2.30 0.10 8.26
N PRO A 63 -2.26 -1.23 8.14
CA PRO A 63 -1.99 -2.10 9.28
C PRO A 63 -0.52 -2.03 9.69
N ASP A 64 -0.20 -2.56 10.88
CA ASP A 64 1.18 -2.75 11.34
C ASP A 64 1.92 -3.74 10.43
N LEU A 65 2.98 -3.27 9.76
CA LEU A 65 3.77 -4.06 8.81
C LEU A 65 5.03 -4.71 9.41
N LYS A 66 5.15 -4.81 10.75
CA LYS A 66 6.34 -5.40 11.41
C LYS A 66 6.73 -6.80 10.94
N ASN A 67 5.74 -7.60 10.51
CA ASN A 67 5.96 -8.98 10.05
C ASN A 67 6.30 -9.06 8.55
N CYS A 68 6.12 -7.97 7.79
CA CYS A 68 6.40 -7.91 6.36
C CYS A 68 7.91 -7.76 6.08
N LYS A 69 8.71 -8.70 6.59
CA LYS A 69 10.19 -8.66 6.57
C LYS A 69 10.78 -8.62 5.17
N ASN A 70 10.04 -9.11 4.17
CA ASN A 70 10.48 -9.11 2.78
C ASN A 70 10.00 -7.89 1.99
N LEU A 71 9.13 -7.03 2.54
CA LEU A 71 8.56 -5.90 1.81
C LEU A 71 9.65 -4.86 1.57
N ARG A 72 9.93 -4.58 0.30
CA ARG A 72 10.95 -3.62 -0.14
C ARG A 72 10.36 -2.37 -0.74
N ARG A 73 9.17 -2.46 -1.32
CA ARG A 73 8.58 -1.33 -2.06
C ARG A 73 7.07 -1.28 -1.91
N ILE A 74 6.59 -0.08 -1.59
CA ILE A 74 5.17 0.28 -1.59
C ILE A 74 4.97 1.39 -2.62
N VAL A 75 4.05 1.18 -3.55
CA VAL A 75 3.60 2.19 -4.50
C VAL A 75 2.09 2.33 -4.39
N MET A 76 1.62 3.57 -4.37
CA MET A 76 0.20 3.87 -4.27
C MET A 76 -0.23 4.94 -5.26
N GLU A 77 -1.50 4.89 -5.66
CA GLU A 77 -2.07 5.90 -6.52
C GLU A 77 -3.55 6.17 -6.20
N ASN A 78 -3.92 7.45 -6.10
CA ASN A 78 -5.32 7.87 -5.94
C ASN A 78 -6.03 7.22 -4.73
N MET A 79 -5.40 7.31 -3.55
CA MET A 79 -5.94 6.78 -2.29
C MET A 79 -6.78 7.85 -1.59
N LYS A 80 -8.04 7.99 -1.99
CA LYS A 80 -8.87 9.18 -1.69
C LYS A 80 -9.11 9.49 -0.21
N VAL A 81 -9.11 8.47 0.66
CA VAL A 81 -9.47 8.62 2.09
C VAL A 81 -8.40 8.08 3.04
N LEU A 82 -7.28 7.60 2.51
CA LEU A 82 -6.17 7.07 3.30
C LEU A 82 -5.42 8.22 3.96
N LYS A 83 -5.39 8.22 5.30
CA LYS A 83 -4.79 9.28 6.11
C LYS A 83 -3.78 8.76 7.12
N ASP A 84 -3.96 7.54 7.60
CA ASP A 84 -3.07 6.96 8.60
C ASP A 84 -2.03 6.02 7.94
N PHE A 85 -0.80 6.51 7.86
CA PHE A 85 0.35 5.76 7.36
C PHE A 85 1.23 5.19 8.48
N THR A 86 0.80 5.29 9.74
CA THR A 86 1.61 4.92 10.93
C THR A 86 2.09 3.48 10.86
N GLY A 87 1.25 2.56 10.37
CA GLY A 87 1.60 1.15 10.22
C GLY A 87 2.80 0.87 9.30
N ILE A 88 3.11 1.78 8.37
CA ILE A 88 4.25 1.66 7.45
C ILE A 88 5.59 1.82 8.18
N LYS A 89 5.66 2.66 9.21
CA LYS A 89 6.87 2.91 10.02
C LYS A 89 7.51 1.61 10.51
N CYS A 90 6.68 0.60 10.80
CA CYS A 90 7.10 -0.68 11.34
C CYS A 90 7.68 -1.65 10.28
N ALA A 91 7.67 -1.33 8.98
CA ALA A 91 8.17 -2.22 7.93
C ALA A 91 9.71 -2.28 7.96
N PRO A 92 10.33 -3.39 8.43
CA PRO A 92 11.73 -3.38 8.86
C PRO A 92 12.75 -3.32 7.71
N ASN A 93 12.32 -3.56 6.47
CA ASN A 93 13.20 -3.59 5.31
C ASN A 93 12.65 -2.79 4.13
N LEU A 94 11.70 -1.89 4.37
CA LEU A 94 11.13 -1.06 3.31
C LEU A 94 12.20 -0.09 2.79
N LYS A 95 12.38 -0.05 1.48
CA LYS A 95 13.41 0.75 0.80
C LYS A 95 12.83 1.88 -0.04
N GLU A 96 11.69 1.62 -0.68
CA GLU A 96 11.08 2.58 -1.59
C GLU A 96 9.59 2.78 -1.26
N PHE A 97 9.22 4.04 -1.10
CA PHE A 97 7.85 4.49 -0.97
C PHE A 97 7.51 5.51 -2.05
N CYS A 98 6.35 5.35 -2.68
CA CYS A 98 5.82 6.35 -3.59
C CYS A 98 4.29 6.42 -3.48
N ILE A 99 3.74 7.62 -3.39
CA ILE A 99 2.31 7.88 -3.59
C ILE A 99 2.11 8.91 -4.70
N ALA A 100 1.38 8.52 -5.73
CA ALA A 100 0.96 9.39 -6.83
C ALA A 100 -0.51 9.82 -6.65
N GLN A 101 -0.85 10.99 -7.21
CA GLN A 101 -2.16 11.60 -7.03
C GLN A 101 -2.56 11.71 -5.55
N ALA A 102 -1.60 12.18 -4.74
CA ALA A 102 -1.74 12.34 -3.31
C ALA A 102 -2.56 13.58 -2.90
N ASN A 103 -3.40 14.10 -3.80
CA ASN A 103 -4.14 15.38 -3.66
C ASN A 103 -5.14 15.38 -2.49
N LYS A 104 -5.29 14.24 -1.80
CA LYS A 104 -6.15 14.05 -0.63
C LYS A 104 -5.36 13.79 0.64
N GLN A 105 -4.04 13.63 0.57
CA GLN A 105 -3.15 13.55 1.71
C GLN A 105 -2.62 14.95 2.05
N GLU A 106 -2.35 15.17 3.32
CA GLU A 106 -1.56 16.28 3.82
C GLU A 106 -0.12 15.82 4.05
N VAL A 107 0.80 16.76 4.23
CA VAL A 107 2.21 16.43 4.51
C VAL A 107 2.33 15.62 5.80
N ASP A 108 1.56 16.01 6.83
CA ASP A 108 1.58 15.39 8.15
C ASP A 108 1.14 13.92 8.12
N ASP A 109 0.19 13.57 7.24
CA ASP A 109 -0.25 12.18 7.02
C ASP A 109 0.93 11.28 6.63
N LEU A 110 1.92 11.83 5.92
CA LEU A 110 3.03 11.08 5.34
C LEU A 110 4.29 11.07 6.22
N LEU A 111 4.35 11.88 7.28
CA LEU A 111 5.50 11.92 8.20
C LEU A 111 5.90 10.54 8.75
N PRO A 112 4.97 9.63 9.13
CA PRO A 112 5.34 8.31 9.62
C PRO A 112 6.18 7.48 8.62
N VAL A 113 6.05 7.74 7.32
CA VAL A 113 6.85 7.07 6.29
C VAL A 113 8.32 7.46 6.39
N LEU A 114 8.61 8.73 6.72
CA LEU A 114 9.97 9.23 6.86
C LEU A 114 10.67 8.69 8.12
N GLU A 115 9.92 8.11 9.04
CA GLU A 115 10.45 7.46 10.26
C GLU A 115 10.87 6.00 10.03
N VAL A 116 10.69 5.46 8.81
CA VAL A 116 11.13 4.11 8.45
C VAL A 116 12.66 4.05 8.41
N VAL A 117 13.23 3.21 9.30
CA VAL A 117 14.67 2.98 9.34
C VAL A 117 15.11 2.28 8.06
N GLY A 118 16.06 2.88 7.33
CA GLY A 118 16.65 2.30 6.13
C GLY A 118 15.87 2.54 4.84
N LEU A 119 14.88 3.44 4.86
CA LEU A 119 14.22 3.95 3.67
C LEU A 119 15.22 4.71 2.79
N GLU A 120 15.28 4.37 1.50
CA GLU A 120 16.23 4.94 0.55
C GLU A 120 15.58 5.98 -0.35
N LYS A 121 14.29 5.81 -0.66
CA LYS A 121 13.52 6.71 -1.54
C LYS A 121 12.11 6.88 -1.02
N ALA A 122 11.67 8.13 -0.93
CA ALA A 122 10.29 8.52 -0.67
C ALA A 122 9.86 9.55 -1.70
N GLY A 123 8.67 9.38 -2.28
CA GLY A 123 8.07 10.36 -3.18
C GLY A 123 6.58 10.52 -2.94
N ALA A 124 6.10 11.75 -2.93
CA ALA A 124 4.68 12.08 -2.89
C ALA A 124 4.38 13.10 -3.99
N TYR A 125 3.49 12.73 -4.91
CA TYR A 125 3.07 13.57 -6.04
C TYR A 125 1.62 13.97 -5.84
N PHE A 126 1.39 15.20 -5.39
CA PHE A 126 0.06 15.75 -5.05
C PHE A 126 -0.81 16.10 -6.26
N GLY A 127 -0.42 15.62 -7.46
CA GLY A 127 -1.11 15.94 -8.70
C GLY A 127 -0.97 17.42 -9.10
N ASN A 128 -1.51 17.77 -10.26
CA ASN A 128 -1.69 19.17 -10.63
C ASN A 128 -3.04 19.65 -10.10
N ASP A 129 -3.06 20.80 -9.44
CA ASP A 129 -4.28 21.56 -9.14
C ASP A 129 -4.86 22.13 -10.45
N GLN A 130 -5.31 21.28 -11.36
CA GLN A 130 -6.25 21.73 -12.39
C GLN A 130 -7.65 21.69 -11.78
N LYS A 131 -8.01 22.79 -11.11
CA LYS A 131 -9.40 23.21 -11.05
C LYS A 131 -9.86 23.44 -12.50
N SER A 132 -10.40 22.40 -13.12
CA SER A 132 -11.20 22.57 -14.33
C SER A 132 -12.46 23.32 -13.91
N ASN A 133 -12.48 24.62 -14.21
CA ASN A 133 -13.66 25.49 -14.11
C ASN A 133 -14.82 24.93 -14.94
#